data_AF-A0A7L3WTE8-F1
#
_entry.id   AF-A0A7L3WTE8-F1
#
_cell.length_a   1.000
_cell.length_b   1.000
_cell.length_c   1.000
_cell.angle_alpha   90.00
_cell.angle_beta   90.00
_cell.angle_gamma   90.00
#
_symmetry.space_group_name_H-M   'P 1'
#
loop_
_entity.id
_entity.type
_entity.pdbx_description
1 polymer ?
#
loop_
_entity_poly.entity_id
_entity_poly.type
_entity_poly.pdbx_seq_one_letter_code
_entity_poly.pdbx_strand_id
1 'polypeptide(L)'
;VSYVIRDEVEKYNRNGVNALQLDPALNRLFTAGRDSIIRIWSVNQHKQDPYIASMEHHTDWVNDIVLCCNGKTLISASSDTTVKVWNAHKGFCMSTLRTHKDYVKALAYAKDKELVASAGLDRQIFLWDVNTLTALTASNNTVTTSSLSGNKDSIYSLAMNQMGTVIVSGSTEKVLRVWDPRTCAKLMKLKGHTDNVKALLLNRDGTQCLSGSSDGTIRLWSLGQQRCIATYRVHDEGVWALQVNEAFTHVYSGGRDRKIYCTDLRNPDIRVLICEEKAPVLKMELDRSADPPPALWVATTKSSVNKWTLKGIHNFRASGDYDNDCTNPIPPLCTQPDQVIKGGASIIQCHILNDKRHILTKDTNNNVAYWDVLKACKVEDLGKVDFEEEIKKRFKMVYVPNWFSVDLKTGMLTITLDESDCFAAWVSAKDAGFSSPDGSDPKLNLGGLLLQALLEYWPRTHINPMDEEENEINHVNGEQENRVQKGNGYFQVPPHTPVIFGEAGGRTLFRLLCRDSGGETESMLLNETVPQWVIDITVD
;
A
#
# COMPACT_ATOMS: atom_id res chain seq x y z
N VAL A 1 7.57 -6.30 17.38
CA VAL A 1 8.47 -5.50 16.52
C VAL A 1 8.54 -6.15 15.15
N SER A 2 8.52 -5.40 14.05
CA SER A 2 8.65 -5.97 12.70
C SER A 2 9.75 -5.29 11.90
N TYR A 3 10.33 -5.98 10.93
CA TYR A 3 11.26 -5.39 9.97
C TYR A 3 11.07 -5.99 8.58
N VAL A 4 11.57 -5.30 7.55
CA VAL A 4 11.39 -5.69 6.15
C VAL A 4 12.74 -5.98 5.51
N ILE A 5 12.90 -7.20 4.97
CA ILE A 5 14.09 -7.57 4.18
C ILE A 5 13.86 -7.12 2.74
N ARG A 6 14.62 -6.10 2.31
CA ARG A 6 14.50 -5.46 0.99
C ARG A 6 15.79 -4.76 0.57
N ASP A 7 15.85 -4.33 -0.69
CA ASP A 7 16.88 -3.40 -1.14
C ASP A 7 16.60 -1.99 -0.62
N GLU A 8 17.64 -1.14 -0.57
CA GLU A 8 17.50 0.24 -0.10
C GLU A 8 16.46 1.01 -0.94
N VAL A 9 16.52 0.87 -2.27
CA VAL A 9 15.59 1.52 -3.19
C VAL A 9 14.78 0.48 -3.96
N GLU A 10 13.52 0.31 -3.56
CA GLU A 10 12.55 -0.52 -4.28
C GLU A 10 11.89 0.27 -5.40
N LYS A 11 12.63 0.45 -6.50
CA LYS A 11 12.27 1.32 -7.62
C LYS A 11 10.92 0.99 -8.26
N TYR A 12 10.59 -0.29 -8.36
CA TYR A 12 9.36 -0.77 -9.00
C TYR A 12 8.39 -1.30 -7.95
N ASN A 13 7.08 -1.25 -8.26
CA ASN A 13 6.09 -1.85 -7.37
C ASN A 13 6.42 -3.34 -7.15
N ARG A 14 6.47 -3.77 -5.89
CA ARG A 14 6.72 -5.16 -5.47
C ARG A 14 5.43 -5.96 -5.30
N ASN A 15 4.28 -5.34 -5.48
CA ASN A 15 2.95 -5.97 -5.49
C ASN A 15 1.99 -5.12 -6.36
N GLY A 16 0.74 -5.55 -6.50
CA GLY A 16 -0.29 -4.86 -7.29
C GLY A 16 -0.52 -3.40 -6.88
N VAL A 17 -1.09 -2.61 -7.79
CA VAL A 17 -1.35 -1.18 -7.57
C VAL A 17 -2.84 -0.97 -7.31
N ASN A 18 -3.21 -0.38 -6.17
CA ASN A 18 -4.60 -0.19 -5.78
C ASN A 18 -5.21 1.11 -6.31
N ALA A 19 -4.41 2.16 -6.49
CA ALA A 19 -4.91 3.46 -6.93
C ALA A 19 -3.88 4.25 -7.75
N LEU A 20 -4.42 5.17 -8.55
CA LEU A 20 -3.68 6.01 -9.48
C LEU A 20 -4.16 7.46 -9.34
N GLN A 21 -3.25 8.41 -9.48
CA GLN A 21 -3.56 9.84 -9.66
C GLN A 21 -2.62 10.43 -10.71
N LEU A 22 -3.16 11.22 -11.64
CA LEU A 22 -2.40 11.90 -12.68
C LEU A 22 -2.31 13.39 -12.37
N ASP A 23 -1.09 13.92 -12.34
CA ASP A 23 -0.80 15.34 -12.39
C ASP A 23 -0.59 15.77 -13.86
N PRO A 24 -1.57 16.44 -14.48
CA PRO A 24 -1.44 16.90 -15.85
C PRO A 24 -0.50 18.09 -16.00
N ALA A 25 -0.24 18.87 -14.94
CA ALA A 25 0.63 20.04 -15.02
C ALA A 25 2.11 19.64 -15.07
N LEU A 26 2.49 18.59 -14.32
CA LEU A 26 3.86 18.10 -14.27
C LEU A 26 4.09 16.83 -15.09
N ASN A 27 3.06 16.29 -15.75
CA ASN A 27 3.08 14.98 -16.40
C ASN A 27 3.63 13.90 -15.46
N ARG A 28 3.04 13.80 -14.27
CA ARG A 28 3.42 12.82 -13.25
C ARG A 28 2.26 11.88 -12.93
N LEU A 29 2.54 10.58 -12.89
CA LEU A 29 1.61 9.58 -12.38
C LEU A 29 2.06 9.18 -10.98
N PHE A 30 1.11 9.11 -10.05
CA PHE A 30 1.30 8.54 -8.72
C PHE A 30 0.66 7.15 -8.68
N THR A 31 1.40 6.16 -8.20
CA THR A 31 0.89 4.79 -8.00
C THR A 31 0.88 4.44 -6.52
N ALA A 32 -0.25 4.03 -5.99
CA ALA A 32 -0.39 3.52 -4.62
C ALA A 32 -0.25 1.98 -4.61
N GLY A 33 0.91 1.50 -4.17
CA GLY A 33 1.22 0.08 -4.16
C GLY A 33 0.65 -0.69 -2.97
N ARG A 34 0.30 -1.95 -3.21
CA ARG A 34 0.10 -2.96 -2.15
C ARG A 34 1.38 -3.31 -1.41
N ASP A 35 2.52 -2.87 -1.92
CA ASP A 35 3.83 -2.99 -1.28
C ASP A 35 4.12 -1.89 -0.25
N SER A 36 3.09 -1.16 0.17
CA SER A 36 3.11 -0.04 1.14
C SER A 36 3.81 1.24 0.66
N ILE A 37 4.21 1.31 -0.61
CA ILE A 37 4.98 2.44 -1.16
C ILE A 37 4.13 3.18 -2.20
N ILE A 38 4.16 4.52 -2.13
CA ILE A 38 3.63 5.38 -3.20
C ILE A 38 4.80 5.80 -4.08
N ARG A 39 4.67 5.65 -5.40
CA ARG A 39 5.74 6.01 -6.36
C ARG A 39 5.29 7.10 -7.31
N ILE A 40 6.26 7.94 -7.69
CA ILE A 40 6.07 9.04 -8.64
C ILE A 40 6.78 8.67 -9.95
N TRP A 41 6.04 8.77 -11.05
CA TRP A 41 6.51 8.42 -12.39
C TRP A 41 6.34 9.60 -13.33
N SER A 42 7.26 9.81 -14.26
CA SER A 42 7.06 10.69 -15.40
C SER A 42 6.28 9.95 -16.48
N VAL A 43 5.23 10.57 -17.02
CA VAL A 43 4.46 10.01 -18.15
C VAL A 43 4.93 10.50 -19.52
N ASN A 44 6.06 11.22 -19.57
CA ASN A 44 6.66 11.66 -20.82
C ASN A 44 7.29 10.46 -21.53
N GLN A 45 6.74 10.08 -22.69
CA GLN A 45 7.16 8.88 -23.45
C GLN A 45 8.64 8.88 -23.88
N HIS A 46 9.29 10.05 -23.96
CA HIS A 46 10.70 10.17 -24.35
C HIS A 46 11.70 9.79 -23.24
N LYS A 47 11.25 9.64 -21.99
CA LYS A 47 12.13 9.20 -20.90
C LYS A 47 12.28 7.68 -20.89
N GLN A 48 13.51 7.21 -21.00
CA GLN A 48 13.84 5.77 -20.90
C GLN A 48 13.52 5.20 -19.51
N ASP A 49 13.73 6.00 -18.47
CA ASP A 49 13.41 5.66 -17.09
C ASP A 49 12.32 6.60 -16.55
N PRO A 50 11.08 6.10 -16.34
CA PRO A 50 9.99 6.93 -15.86
C PRO A 50 10.06 7.20 -14.36
N TYR A 51 10.86 6.47 -13.58
CA TYR A 51 10.91 6.61 -12.12
C TYR A 51 11.42 7.99 -11.68
N ILE A 52 10.76 8.58 -10.68
CA ILE A 52 11.19 9.86 -10.07
C ILE A 52 11.55 9.66 -8.59
N ALA A 53 10.62 9.14 -7.78
CA ALA A 53 10.81 8.98 -6.34
C ALA A 53 9.85 7.95 -5.74
N SER A 54 10.21 7.46 -4.54
CA SER A 54 9.38 6.64 -3.66
C SER A 54 9.03 7.44 -2.41
N MET A 55 7.78 7.36 -1.99
CA MET A 55 7.23 8.00 -0.79
C MET A 55 6.89 6.89 0.21
N GLU A 56 7.77 6.71 1.20
CA GLU A 56 7.74 5.54 2.08
C GLU A 56 7.41 5.94 3.51
N HIS A 57 6.26 5.49 4.01
CA HIS A 57 5.90 5.66 5.42
C HIS A 57 4.80 4.68 5.86
N HIS A 58 3.90 4.31 4.95
CA HIS A 58 2.92 3.26 5.22
C HIS A 58 3.60 1.90 5.43
N THR A 59 2.98 1.07 6.25
CA THR A 59 3.48 -0.28 6.64
C THR A 59 2.60 -1.41 6.12
N ASP A 60 1.52 -1.05 5.41
CA ASP A 60 0.59 -1.98 4.78
C ASP A 60 0.08 -1.35 3.47
N TRP A 61 -0.83 -2.04 2.77
CA TRP A 61 -1.35 -1.65 1.47
C TRP A 61 -1.85 -0.20 1.47
N VAL A 62 -1.36 0.60 0.53
CA VAL A 62 -1.97 1.89 0.24
C VAL A 62 -3.19 1.61 -0.64
N ASN A 63 -4.39 1.81 -0.09
CA ASN A 63 -5.66 1.44 -0.73
C ASN A 63 -6.15 2.53 -1.69
N ASP A 64 -5.95 3.81 -1.37
CA ASP A 64 -6.37 4.92 -2.23
C ASP A 64 -5.47 6.14 -2.04
N ILE A 65 -5.42 6.99 -3.07
CA ILE A 65 -4.69 8.26 -3.06
C ILE A 65 -5.49 9.35 -3.77
N VAL A 66 -5.39 10.58 -3.27
CA VAL A 66 -5.98 11.78 -3.86
C VAL A 66 -4.89 12.83 -4.03
N LEU A 67 -4.78 13.38 -5.23
CA LEU A 67 -3.92 14.53 -5.51
C LEU A 67 -4.75 15.82 -5.45
N CYS A 68 -4.38 16.75 -4.59
CA CYS A 68 -5.13 17.97 -4.30
C CYS A 68 -4.22 19.23 -4.34
N CYS A 69 -4.81 20.41 -4.17
CA CYS A 69 -4.12 21.70 -4.19
C CYS A 69 -3.23 21.90 -5.45
N ASN A 70 -3.77 21.56 -6.63
CA ASN A 70 -3.07 21.63 -7.92
C ASN A 70 -1.74 20.83 -7.95
N GLY A 71 -1.74 19.61 -7.41
CA GLY A 71 -0.58 18.72 -7.47
C GLY A 71 0.41 18.88 -6.32
N LYS A 72 0.24 19.88 -5.44
CA LYS A 72 1.17 20.15 -4.34
C LYS A 72 1.05 19.15 -3.19
N THR A 73 -0.17 18.68 -2.93
CA THR A 73 -0.49 17.84 -1.78
C THR A 73 -1.06 16.52 -2.25
N LEU A 74 -0.64 15.43 -1.61
CA LEU A 74 -1.23 14.12 -1.80
C LEU A 74 -1.76 13.62 -0.45
N ILE A 75 -2.93 12.99 -0.47
CA ILE A 75 -3.50 12.30 0.68
C ILE A 75 -3.60 10.82 0.34
N SER A 76 -3.19 9.95 1.27
CA SER A 76 -3.23 8.51 1.09
C SER A 76 -3.99 7.83 2.23
N ALA A 77 -4.65 6.72 1.90
CA ALA A 77 -5.37 5.85 2.81
C ALA A 77 -4.78 4.45 2.79
N SER A 78 -4.54 3.85 3.96
CA SER A 78 -3.83 2.57 4.06
C SER A 78 -4.51 1.54 4.96
N SER A 79 -4.19 0.27 4.73
CA SER A 79 -4.54 -0.84 5.61
C SER A 79 -3.79 -0.80 6.95
N ASP A 80 -2.78 0.07 7.12
CA ASP A 80 -2.15 0.32 8.42
C ASP A 80 -3.02 1.17 9.38
N THR A 81 -4.29 1.39 9.01
CA THR A 81 -5.32 2.19 9.70
C THR A 81 -5.10 3.70 9.68
N THR A 82 -4.08 4.19 8.95
CA THR A 82 -3.77 5.63 8.88
C THR A 82 -4.18 6.29 7.58
N VAL A 83 -4.45 7.59 7.68
CA VAL A 83 -4.46 8.52 6.53
C VAL A 83 -3.23 9.41 6.63
N LYS A 84 -2.46 9.55 5.55
CA LYS A 84 -1.25 10.38 5.55
C LYS A 84 -1.37 11.54 4.58
N VAL A 85 -0.78 12.67 4.97
CA VAL A 85 -0.70 13.90 4.19
C VAL A 85 0.73 14.06 3.72
N TRP A 86 0.93 14.33 2.44
CA TRP A 86 2.24 14.34 1.82
C TRP A 86 2.46 15.63 1.04
N ASN A 87 3.72 16.07 1.03
CA ASN A 87 4.17 17.00 0.02
C ASN A 87 4.46 16.22 -1.27
N ALA A 88 3.58 16.33 -2.27
CA ALA A 88 3.67 15.53 -3.49
C ALA A 88 4.82 15.96 -4.42
N HIS A 89 5.28 17.20 -4.32
CA HIS A 89 6.40 17.70 -5.11
C HIS A 89 7.75 17.22 -4.58
N LYS A 90 7.92 17.22 -3.24
CA LYS A 90 9.15 16.84 -2.56
C LYS A 90 9.19 15.37 -2.15
N GLY A 91 8.04 14.69 -2.08
CA GLY A 91 7.94 13.25 -1.85
C GLY A 91 8.10 12.79 -0.40
N PHE A 92 7.72 13.61 0.59
CA PHE A 92 7.80 13.22 2.01
C PHE A 92 6.44 13.37 2.74
N CYS A 93 6.27 12.60 3.80
CA CYS A 93 5.09 12.61 4.65
C CYS A 93 5.15 13.80 5.61
N MET A 94 4.09 14.62 5.64
CA MET A 94 3.96 15.78 6.53
C MET A 94 3.22 15.45 7.82
N SER A 95 2.18 14.61 7.74
CA SER A 95 1.32 14.32 8.90
C SER A 95 0.66 12.95 8.78
N THR A 96 0.38 12.33 9.94
CA THR A 96 -0.32 11.04 10.03
C THR A 96 -1.58 11.20 10.88
N LEU A 97 -2.74 10.98 10.27
CA LEU A 97 -4.05 11.01 10.91
C LEU A 97 -4.41 9.58 11.35
N ARG A 98 -4.71 9.43 12.65
CA ARG A 98 -4.87 8.13 13.33
C ARG A 98 -6.28 7.95 13.90
N THR A 99 -7.29 8.45 13.19
CA THR A 99 -8.68 8.47 13.67
C THR A 99 -9.47 7.22 13.29
N HIS A 100 -9.08 6.58 12.18
CA HIS A 100 -9.65 5.29 11.79
C HIS A 100 -9.16 4.17 12.70
N LYS A 101 -10.03 3.18 12.91
CA LYS A 101 -9.77 2.03 13.82
C LYS A 101 -9.54 0.71 13.09
N ASP A 102 -9.62 0.74 11.77
CA ASP A 102 -9.49 -0.41 10.88
C ASP A 102 -9.03 0.12 9.50
N TYR A 103 -8.86 -0.75 8.51
CA TYR A 103 -8.26 -0.41 7.22
C TYR A 103 -9.02 0.71 6.53
N VAL A 104 -8.30 1.76 6.14
CA VAL A 104 -8.87 2.87 5.36
C VAL A 104 -8.87 2.46 3.90
N LYS A 105 -10.06 2.31 3.30
CA LYS A 105 -10.24 1.67 1.99
C LYS A 105 -10.43 2.65 0.84
N ALA A 106 -10.98 3.83 1.10
CA ALA A 106 -11.34 4.77 0.05
C ALA A 106 -11.17 6.22 0.49
N LEU A 107 -10.82 7.06 -0.47
CA LEU A 107 -10.82 8.51 -0.35
C LEU A 107 -11.82 9.12 -1.34
N ALA A 108 -12.34 10.29 -1.01
CA ALA A 108 -13.13 11.12 -1.93
C ALA A 108 -12.69 12.56 -1.85
N TYR A 109 -12.85 13.32 -2.94
CA TYR A 109 -12.31 14.67 -3.06
C TYR A 109 -13.29 15.62 -3.74
N ALA A 110 -13.52 16.78 -3.13
CA ALA A 110 -14.18 17.92 -3.73
C ALA A 110 -13.17 19.03 -4.01
N LYS A 111 -12.80 19.16 -5.30
CA LYS A 111 -11.78 20.10 -5.77
C LYS A 111 -12.10 21.55 -5.44
N ASP A 112 -13.34 22.00 -5.63
CA ASP A 112 -13.70 23.41 -5.49
C ASP A 112 -13.66 23.90 -4.02
N LYS A 113 -13.61 22.97 -3.07
CA LYS A 113 -13.53 23.24 -1.62
C LYS A 113 -12.25 22.77 -0.98
N GLU A 114 -11.37 22.10 -1.74
CA GLU A 114 -10.21 21.40 -1.19
C GLU A 114 -10.58 20.52 0.03
N LEU A 115 -11.67 19.78 -0.11
CA LEU A 115 -12.21 18.92 0.95
C LEU A 115 -12.00 17.45 0.58
N VAL A 116 -11.40 16.69 1.49
CA VAL A 116 -11.20 15.25 1.34
C VAL A 116 -12.01 14.49 2.38
N ALA A 117 -12.51 13.32 2.01
CA ALA A 117 -13.13 12.38 2.93
C ALA A 117 -12.37 11.05 2.92
N SER A 118 -12.28 10.39 4.07
CA SER A 118 -11.71 9.06 4.21
C SER A 118 -12.70 8.09 4.83
N ALA A 119 -12.72 6.85 4.34
CA ALA A 119 -13.63 5.82 4.82
C ALA A 119 -12.98 4.43 4.78
N GLY A 120 -13.42 3.55 5.68
CA GLY A 120 -12.80 2.24 5.83
C GLY A 120 -13.70 1.15 6.41
N LEU A 121 -13.03 0.07 6.85
CA LEU A 121 -13.68 -1.09 7.43
C LEU A 121 -14.30 -0.81 8.80
N ASP A 122 -13.84 0.26 9.47
CA ASP A 122 -14.38 0.78 10.74
C ASP A 122 -15.75 1.45 10.58
N ARG A 123 -16.29 1.51 9.36
CA ARG A 123 -17.63 2.01 9.01
C ARG A 123 -17.80 3.51 9.23
N GLN A 124 -16.72 4.21 9.56
CA GLN A 124 -16.70 5.65 9.76
C GLN A 124 -16.29 6.35 8.47
N ILE A 125 -16.78 7.58 8.32
CA ILE A 125 -16.32 8.50 7.28
C ILE A 125 -15.87 9.76 8.00
N PHE A 126 -14.65 10.21 7.77
CA PHE A 126 -14.14 11.48 8.28
C PHE A 126 -13.97 12.49 7.15
N LEU A 127 -14.28 13.76 7.42
CA LEU A 127 -14.09 14.88 6.51
C LEU A 127 -12.89 15.71 6.96
N TRP A 128 -12.09 16.14 5.99
CA TRP A 128 -10.81 16.80 6.19
C TRP A 128 -10.67 17.99 5.24
N ASP A 129 -10.52 19.19 5.80
CA ASP A 129 -10.09 20.34 5.03
C ASP A 129 -8.59 20.24 4.76
N VAL A 130 -8.22 20.14 3.49
CA VAL A 130 -6.82 19.97 3.08
C VAL A 130 -5.97 21.16 3.50
N ASN A 131 -6.52 22.38 3.46
CA ASN A 131 -5.76 23.57 3.83
C ASN A 131 -5.38 23.54 5.32
N THR A 132 -6.33 23.15 6.17
CA THR A 132 -6.09 22.94 7.60
C THR A 132 -5.02 21.86 7.83
N LEU A 133 -5.10 20.73 7.11
CA LEU A 133 -4.12 19.65 7.21
C LEU A 133 -2.71 20.08 6.79
N THR A 134 -2.59 20.90 5.74
CA THR A 134 -1.28 21.39 5.26
C THR A 134 -0.66 22.47 6.15
N ALA A 135 -1.48 23.10 7.01
CA ALA A 135 -1.04 24.12 7.96
C ALA A 135 -0.63 23.55 9.33
N LEU A 136 -0.68 22.22 9.50
CA LEU A 136 -0.24 21.56 10.73
C LEU A 136 1.27 21.74 10.93
N THR A 137 1.65 22.07 12.16
CA THR A 137 3.03 22.24 12.60
C THR A 137 3.24 21.52 13.93
N ALA A 138 4.48 21.45 14.43
CA ALA A 138 4.76 20.93 15.77
C ALA A 138 3.98 21.69 16.87
N SER A 139 3.71 22.99 16.68
CA SER A 139 2.95 23.82 17.62
C SER A 139 1.43 23.83 17.38
N ASN A 140 0.97 23.43 16.19
CA ASN A 140 -0.44 23.33 15.85
C ASN A 140 -0.73 21.94 15.26
N ASN A 141 -0.85 20.94 16.13
CA ASN A 141 -1.01 19.53 15.78
C ASN A 141 -2.45 19.00 16.00
N THR A 142 -3.39 19.88 16.35
CA THR A 142 -4.79 19.49 16.58
C THR A 142 -5.61 19.63 15.30
N VAL A 143 -6.37 18.58 14.96
CA VAL A 143 -7.30 18.58 13.82
C VAL A 143 -8.70 18.28 14.35
N THR A 144 -9.66 19.16 14.06
CA THR A 144 -11.08 18.89 14.33
C THR A 144 -11.63 17.95 13.27
N THR A 145 -12.14 16.79 13.71
CA THR A 145 -12.75 15.81 12.80
C THR A 145 -14.25 15.97 12.75
N SER A 146 -14.81 16.11 11.54
CA SER A 146 -16.24 15.91 11.30
C SER A 146 -16.46 14.48 10.80
N SER A 147 -17.41 13.75 11.40
CA SER A 147 -17.71 12.37 11.01
C SER A 147 -19.13 12.19 10.48
N LEU A 148 -19.29 11.33 9.47
CA LEU A 148 -20.60 10.95 8.95
C LEU A 148 -20.99 9.58 9.49
N SER A 149 -22.11 9.53 10.20
CA SER A 149 -22.64 8.29 10.77
C SER A 149 -23.68 7.63 9.87
N GLY A 150 -23.87 6.32 10.04
CA GLY A 150 -25.05 5.60 9.55
C GLY A 150 -24.76 4.36 8.71
N ASN A 151 -23.54 4.16 8.22
CA ASN A 151 -23.13 2.90 7.57
C ASN A 151 -23.25 1.75 8.57
N LYS A 152 -23.84 0.62 8.14
CA LYS A 152 -24.00 -0.56 9.01
C LYS A 152 -22.85 -1.55 8.86
N ASP A 153 -22.24 -1.59 7.69
CA ASP A 153 -21.12 -2.47 7.34
C ASP A 153 -19.93 -1.70 6.76
N SER A 154 -18.83 -2.42 6.54
CA SER A 154 -17.55 -1.91 6.07
C SER A 154 -17.64 -1.21 4.71
N ILE A 155 -16.99 -0.04 4.61
CA ILE A 155 -17.05 0.82 3.43
C ILE A 155 -15.90 0.47 2.49
N TYR A 156 -16.20 0.32 1.20
CA TYR A 156 -15.23 -0.06 0.16
C TYR A 156 -15.04 1.01 -0.91
N SER A 157 -15.99 1.94 -1.04
CA SER A 157 -15.91 3.04 -2.00
C SER A 157 -16.51 4.31 -1.44
N LEU A 158 -15.98 5.44 -1.89
CA LEU A 158 -16.40 6.77 -1.49
C LEU A 158 -16.29 7.70 -2.70
N ALA A 159 -17.26 8.59 -2.89
CA ALA A 159 -17.20 9.62 -3.91
C ALA A 159 -17.80 10.92 -3.40
N MET A 160 -17.24 12.05 -3.82
CA MET A 160 -17.75 13.39 -3.55
C MET A 160 -17.82 14.14 -4.87
N ASN A 161 -18.84 14.97 -5.06
CA ASN A 161 -18.91 15.80 -6.26
C ASN A 161 -17.94 16.97 -6.16
N GLN A 162 -17.59 17.55 -7.30
CA GLN A 162 -16.57 18.60 -7.39
C GLN A 162 -16.89 19.82 -6.50
N MET A 163 -18.17 20.19 -6.38
CA MET A 163 -18.64 21.32 -5.57
C MET A 163 -18.65 21.05 -4.06
N GLY A 164 -18.47 19.80 -3.62
CA GLY A 164 -18.50 19.42 -2.21
C GLY A 164 -19.89 19.56 -1.57
N THR A 165 -20.95 19.26 -2.30
CA THR A 165 -22.35 19.33 -1.82
C THR A 165 -22.95 17.96 -1.54
N VAL A 166 -22.37 16.90 -2.11
CA VAL A 166 -22.86 15.52 -1.99
C VAL A 166 -21.68 14.59 -1.81
N ILE A 167 -21.80 13.69 -0.82
CA ILE A 167 -20.90 12.55 -0.63
C ILE A 167 -21.71 11.26 -0.62
N VAL A 168 -21.21 10.23 -1.31
CA VAL A 168 -21.82 8.90 -1.41
C VAL A 168 -20.84 7.85 -0.92
N SER A 169 -21.30 6.91 -0.09
CA SER A 169 -20.55 5.70 0.29
C SER A 169 -21.14 4.44 -0.31
N GLY A 170 -20.24 3.50 -0.64
CA GLY A 170 -20.56 2.15 -1.11
C GLY A 170 -19.91 1.13 -0.20
N SER A 171 -20.67 0.11 0.20
CA SER A 171 -20.28 -0.84 1.24
C SER A 171 -20.79 -2.25 0.95
N THR A 172 -20.41 -3.19 1.81
CA THR A 172 -21.00 -4.54 1.85
C THR A 172 -22.46 -4.55 2.32
N GLU A 173 -23.02 -3.41 2.76
CA GLU A 173 -24.46 -3.25 3.01
C GLU A 173 -25.27 -3.28 1.69
N LYS A 174 -24.59 -3.21 0.52
CA LYS A 174 -25.19 -3.23 -0.84
C LYS A 174 -26.06 -2.01 -1.17
N VAL A 175 -26.16 -1.08 -0.23
CA VAL A 175 -26.93 0.16 -0.32
C VAL A 175 -25.97 1.33 -0.39
N LEU A 176 -26.22 2.28 -1.30
CA LEU A 176 -25.46 3.52 -1.33
C LEU A 176 -26.09 4.48 -0.33
N ARG A 177 -25.26 5.14 0.47
CA ARG A 177 -25.73 6.15 1.44
C ARG A 177 -25.19 7.50 1.03
N VAL A 178 -26.01 8.52 1.20
CA VAL A 178 -25.73 9.87 0.68
C VAL A 178 -25.89 10.88 1.80
N TRP A 179 -24.94 11.81 1.90
CA TRP A 179 -24.95 12.91 2.86
C TRP A 179 -24.62 14.24 2.19
N ASP A 180 -24.99 15.32 2.86
CA ASP A 180 -24.41 16.64 2.64
C ASP A 180 -23.19 16.81 3.55
N PRO A 181 -21.97 16.95 3.02
CA PRO A 181 -20.76 17.03 3.84
C PRO A 181 -20.67 18.33 4.64
N ARG A 182 -21.44 19.38 4.32
CA ARG A 182 -21.40 20.67 5.02
C ARG A 182 -22.20 20.65 6.32
N THR A 183 -23.31 19.92 6.32
CA THR A 183 -24.23 19.81 7.46
C THR A 183 -24.14 18.46 8.16
N CYS A 184 -23.39 17.51 7.57
CA CYS A 184 -23.35 16.10 7.96
C CYS A 184 -24.74 15.41 7.93
N ALA A 185 -25.74 16.02 7.27
CA ALA A 185 -27.10 15.51 7.20
C ALA A 185 -27.20 14.31 6.24
N LYS A 186 -27.97 13.30 6.66
CA LYS A 186 -28.31 12.14 5.83
C LYS A 186 -29.35 12.57 4.79
N LEU A 187 -29.06 12.41 3.51
CA LEU A 187 -29.96 12.79 2.42
C LEU A 187 -30.85 11.62 1.98
N MET A 188 -30.25 10.48 1.62
CA MET A 188 -31.00 9.32 1.10
C MET A 188 -30.23 8.00 1.22
N LYS A 189 -30.94 6.90 0.95
CA LYS A 189 -30.38 5.55 0.80
C LYS A 189 -30.85 4.95 -0.52
N LEU A 190 -29.92 4.58 -1.39
CA LEU A 190 -30.22 4.04 -2.70
C LEU A 190 -30.05 2.53 -2.69
N LYS A 191 -31.16 1.79 -2.77
CA LYS A 191 -31.19 0.33 -2.82
C LYS A 191 -31.24 -0.13 -4.27
N GLY A 192 -30.49 -1.18 -4.59
CA GLY A 192 -30.58 -1.84 -5.90
C GLY A 192 -29.46 -2.83 -6.19
N HIS A 193 -28.24 -2.56 -5.73
CA HIS A 193 -27.16 -3.55 -5.84
C HIS A 193 -27.43 -4.77 -4.96
N THR A 194 -26.88 -5.91 -5.39
CA THR A 194 -27.04 -7.21 -4.71
C THR A 194 -25.75 -7.70 -4.05
N ASP A 195 -24.66 -6.96 -4.23
CA ASP A 195 -23.36 -7.23 -3.64
C ASP A 195 -22.57 -5.92 -3.37
N ASN A 196 -21.37 -6.05 -2.80
CA ASN A 196 -20.48 -4.96 -2.37
C ASN A 196 -20.18 -3.95 -3.49
N VAL A 197 -20.36 -2.66 -3.19
CA VAL A 197 -20.12 -1.55 -4.12
C VAL A 197 -18.68 -1.04 -3.97
N LYS A 198 -17.88 -1.21 -5.03
CA LYS A 198 -16.43 -0.93 -5.02
C LYS A 198 -16.00 0.28 -5.85
N ALA A 199 -16.88 0.80 -6.71
CA ALA A 199 -16.61 2.02 -7.46
C ALA A 199 -17.80 2.97 -7.39
N LEU A 200 -17.52 4.26 -7.19
CA LEU A 200 -18.50 5.33 -7.18
C LEU A 200 -17.95 6.54 -7.93
N LEU A 201 -18.81 7.20 -8.70
CA LEU A 201 -18.55 8.48 -9.34
C LEU A 201 -19.78 9.37 -9.21
N LEU A 202 -19.55 10.67 -9.07
CA LEU A 202 -20.58 11.70 -9.09
C LEU A 202 -20.32 12.63 -10.26
N ASN A 203 -21.39 13.12 -10.88
CA ASN A 203 -21.27 14.23 -11.81
C ASN A 203 -20.98 15.54 -11.04
N ARG A 204 -20.60 16.60 -11.77
CA ARG A 204 -20.11 17.86 -11.18
C ARG A 204 -21.09 18.52 -10.20
N ASP A 205 -22.37 18.59 -10.59
CA ASP A 205 -23.44 19.19 -9.80
C ASP A 205 -23.96 18.28 -8.67
N GLY A 206 -23.57 16.99 -8.67
CA GLY A 206 -24.01 16.01 -7.69
C GLY A 206 -25.47 15.58 -7.87
N THR A 207 -26.04 15.69 -9.07
CA THR A 207 -27.41 15.25 -9.35
C THR A 207 -27.52 13.80 -9.79
N GLN A 208 -26.43 13.22 -10.31
CA GLN A 208 -26.34 11.83 -10.75
C GLN A 208 -25.13 11.11 -10.16
N CYS A 209 -25.29 9.81 -9.92
CA CYS A 209 -24.23 8.93 -9.43
C CYS A 209 -24.10 7.71 -10.35
N LEU A 210 -22.87 7.29 -10.62
CA LEU A 210 -22.55 5.98 -11.19
C LEU A 210 -21.95 5.09 -10.10
N SER A 211 -22.37 3.82 -10.06
CA SER A 211 -21.81 2.84 -9.14
C SER A 211 -21.49 1.52 -9.83
N GLY A 212 -20.36 0.92 -9.46
CA GLY A 212 -19.90 -0.39 -9.90
C GLY A 212 -19.84 -1.35 -8.71
N SER A 213 -20.42 -2.54 -8.88
CA SER A 213 -20.55 -3.51 -7.81
C SER A 213 -19.97 -4.87 -8.17
N SER A 214 -19.67 -5.64 -7.12
CA SER A 214 -19.26 -7.04 -7.20
C SER A 214 -20.37 -7.94 -7.77
N ASP A 215 -21.61 -7.43 -7.90
CA ASP A 215 -22.71 -8.10 -8.60
C ASP A 215 -22.62 -8.06 -10.14
N GLY A 216 -21.53 -7.51 -10.68
CA GLY A 216 -21.27 -7.43 -12.12
C GLY A 216 -22.02 -6.30 -12.82
N THR A 217 -22.79 -5.48 -12.09
CA THR A 217 -23.57 -4.39 -12.68
C THR A 217 -22.95 -3.02 -12.45
N ILE A 218 -23.19 -2.14 -13.43
CA ILE A 218 -23.00 -0.70 -13.30
C ILE A 218 -24.39 -0.08 -13.20
N ARG A 219 -24.61 0.83 -12.26
CA ARG A 219 -25.90 1.52 -12.10
C ARG A 219 -25.74 3.02 -12.21
N LEU A 220 -26.69 3.65 -12.89
CA LEU A 220 -26.86 5.10 -12.94
C LEU A 220 -28.04 5.48 -12.05
N TRP A 221 -27.81 6.43 -11.16
CA TRP A 221 -28.78 6.90 -10.17
C TRP A 221 -29.11 8.36 -10.41
N SER A 222 -30.39 8.70 -10.27
CA SER A 222 -30.81 10.09 -10.11
C SER A 222 -30.98 10.38 -8.63
N LEU A 223 -30.20 11.33 -8.09
CA LEU A 223 -30.29 11.70 -6.68
C LEU A 223 -31.54 12.54 -6.40
N GLY A 224 -31.97 13.37 -7.36
CA GLY A 224 -33.23 14.12 -7.25
C GLY A 224 -34.46 13.21 -7.18
N GLN A 225 -34.48 12.13 -7.97
CA GLN A 225 -35.57 11.13 -7.94
C GLN A 225 -35.33 10.01 -6.91
N GLN A 226 -34.17 9.99 -6.24
CA GLN A 226 -33.75 8.99 -5.26
C GLN A 226 -33.88 7.54 -5.74
N ARG A 227 -33.61 7.27 -7.02
CA ARG A 227 -33.78 5.94 -7.62
C ARG A 227 -32.72 5.60 -8.66
N CYS A 228 -32.58 4.31 -8.91
CA CYS A 228 -31.84 3.79 -10.05
C CYS A 228 -32.62 4.13 -11.33
N ILE A 229 -31.95 4.71 -12.33
CA ILE A 229 -32.54 5.06 -13.63
C ILE A 229 -32.04 4.16 -14.76
N ALA A 230 -30.87 3.53 -14.63
CA ALA A 230 -30.39 2.53 -15.58
C ALA A 230 -29.47 1.49 -14.89
N THR A 231 -29.40 0.29 -15.48
CA THR A 231 -28.49 -0.80 -15.04
C THR A 231 -27.84 -1.42 -16.26
N TYR A 232 -26.50 -1.37 -16.32
CA TYR A 232 -25.70 -1.89 -17.42
C TYR A 232 -25.02 -3.19 -16.98
N ARG A 233 -25.15 -4.23 -17.81
CA ARG A 233 -24.57 -5.58 -17.60
C ARG A 233 -23.56 -5.86 -18.70
N VAL A 234 -22.38 -5.28 -18.54
CA VAL A 234 -21.30 -5.35 -19.55
C VAL A 234 -20.19 -6.32 -19.12
N HIS A 235 -20.12 -6.64 -17.82
CA HIS A 235 -19.10 -7.50 -17.23
C HIS A 235 -19.70 -8.84 -16.79
N ASP A 236 -18.89 -9.90 -16.90
CA ASP A 236 -19.25 -11.26 -16.49
C ASP A 236 -19.00 -11.49 -14.99
N GLU A 237 -18.14 -10.67 -14.38
CA GLU A 237 -17.77 -10.70 -12.96
C GLU A 237 -17.82 -9.30 -12.34
N GLY A 238 -17.47 -9.18 -11.06
CA GLY A 238 -17.58 -7.94 -10.30
C GLY A 238 -16.82 -6.75 -10.90
N VAL A 239 -17.49 -5.59 -10.94
CA VAL A 239 -16.95 -4.30 -11.42
C VAL A 239 -16.32 -3.54 -10.26
N TRP A 240 -15.03 -3.21 -10.38
CA TRP A 240 -14.25 -2.65 -9.27
C TRP A 240 -13.72 -1.24 -9.53
N ALA A 241 -13.60 -0.83 -10.79
CA ALA A 241 -13.11 0.47 -11.18
C ALA A 241 -14.06 1.13 -12.19
N LEU A 242 -14.30 2.42 -12.02
CA LEU A 242 -15.04 3.25 -12.96
C LEU A 242 -14.28 4.55 -13.21
N GLN A 243 -14.38 5.05 -14.44
CA GLN A 243 -14.04 6.42 -14.83
C GLN A 243 -15.14 6.97 -15.73
N VAL A 244 -15.23 8.29 -15.85
CA VAL A 244 -16.24 8.95 -16.70
C VAL A 244 -15.64 10.18 -17.38
N ASN A 245 -16.08 10.46 -18.62
CA ASN A 245 -15.72 11.69 -19.32
C ASN A 245 -16.38 12.93 -18.67
N GLU A 246 -15.92 14.13 -19.02
CA GLU A 246 -16.39 15.38 -18.40
C GLU A 246 -17.89 15.62 -18.60
N ALA A 247 -18.42 15.24 -19.77
CA ALA A 247 -19.85 15.36 -20.08
C ALA A 247 -20.75 14.38 -19.31
N PHE A 248 -20.18 13.44 -18.55
CA PHE A 248 -20.92 12.39 -17.84
C PHE A 248 -21.83 11.55 -18.76
N THR A 249 -21.33 11.21 -19.96
CA THR A 249 -22.06 10.46 -21.00
C THR A 249 -21.46 9.11 -21.32
N HIS A 250 -20.16 8.94 -21.09
CA HIS A 250 -19.43 7.70 -21.38
C HIS A 250 -18.77 7.19 -20.10
N VAL A 251 -19.13 5.98 -19.70
CA VAL A 251 -18.51 5.30 -18.55
C VAL A 251 -17.47 4.31 -19.03
N TYR A 252 -16.32 4.36 -18.39
CA TYR A 252 -15.23 3.41 -18.55
C TYR A 252 -15.26 2.47 -17.36
N SER A 253 -15.32 1.16 -17.59
CA SER A 253 -15.49 0.17 -16.52
C SER A 253 -14.52 -0.99 -16.65
N GLY A 254 -14.06 -1.48 -15.50
CA GLY A 254 -13.16 -2.63 -15.40
C GLY A 254 -13.28 -3.31 -14.04
N GLY A 255 -12.92 -4.59 -13.98
CA GLY A 255 -12.98 -5.34 -12.74
C GLY A 255 -12.33 -6.71 -12.81
N ARG A 256 -13.00 -7.68 -12.18
CA ARG A 256 -12.47 -9.03 -11.96
C ARG A 256 -12.27 -9.83 -13.26
N ASP A 257 -13.14 -9.62 -14.23
CA ASP A 257 -13.13 -10.26 -15.56
C ASP A 257 -12.03 -9.71 -16.49
N ARG A 258 -11.25 -8.72 -16.05
CA ARG A 258 -10.07 -8.14 -16.72
C ARG A 258 -10.37 -7.34 -18.00
N LYS A 259 -11.59 -7.42 -18.52
CA LYS A 259 -12.03 -6.65 -19.67
C LYS A 259 -12.26 -5.19 -19.27
N ILE A 260 -11.94 -4.26 -20.15
CA ILE A 260 -12.20 -2.84 -19.96
C ILE A 260 -13.11 -2.35 -21.08
N TYR A 261 -14.24 -1.77 -20.71
CA TYR A 261 -15.23 -1.28 -21.66
C TYR A 261 -15.41 0.24 -21.55
N CYS A 262 -15.73 0.88 -22.67
CA CYS A 262 -16.36 2.19 -22.72
C CYS A 262 -17.81 2.02 -23.19
N THR A 263 -18.77 2.49 -22.39
CA THR A 263 -20.22 2.34 -22.65
C THR A 263 -20.90 3.70 -22.70
N ASP A 264 -21.73 3.95 -23.72
CA ASP A 264 -22.59 5.15 -23.75
C ASP A 264 -23.74 4.98 -22.74
N LEU A 265 -23.88 5.93 -21.82
CA LEU A 265 -24.92 5.88 -20.80
C LEU A 265 -26.33 6.09 -21.39
N ARG A 266 -26.44 6.69 -22.58
CA ARG A 266 -27.73 6.93 -23.25
C ARG A 266 -28.15 5.75 -24.10
N ASN A 267 -27.19 5.01 -24.63
CA ASN A 267 -27.42 3.83 -25.45
C ASN A 267 -26.45 2.70 -25.05
N PRO A 268 -26.85 1.81 -24.11
CA PRO A 268 -26.01 0.71 -23.61
C PRO A 268 -25.49 -0.26 -24.68
N ASP A 269 -26.18 -0.37 -25.81
CA ASP A 269 -25.79 -1.26 -26.91
C ASP A 269 -24.51 -0.74 -27.59
N ILE A 270 -24.25 0.56 -27.47
CA ILE A 270 -23.02 1.19 -27.93
C ILE A 270 -21.94 1.03 -26.85
N ARG A 271 -21.23 -0.09 -26.92
CA ARG A 271 -20.07 -0.39 -26.07
C ARG A 271 -18.85 -0.79 -26.89
N VAL A 272 -17.68 -0.37 -26.45
CA VAL A 272 -16.39 -0.71 -27.05
C VAL A 272 -15.56 -1.45 -26.03
N LEU A 273 -15.10 -2.66 -26.37
CA LEU A 273 -14.05 -3.34 -25.62
C LEU A 273 -12.73 -2.62 -25.89
N ILE A 274 -12.17 -1.93 -24.90
CA ILE A 274 -10.90 -1.21 -25.04
C ILE A 274 -9.75 -2.21 -25.10
N CYS A 275 -9.68 -3.09 -24.11
CA CYS A 275 -8.66 -4.12 -24.00
C CYS A 275 -9.08 -5.20 -23.00
N GLU A 276 -8.32 -6.29 -22.97
CA GLU A 276 -8.35 -7.29 -21.90
C GLU A 276 -7.00 -7.28 -21.18
N GLU A 277 -7.01 -6.94 -19.90
CA GLU A 277 -5.81 -6.89 -19.08
C GLU A 277 -5.31 -8.28 -18.68
N LYS A 278 -4.02 -8.37 -18.33
CA LYS A 278 -3.39 -9.63 -17.91
C LYS A 278 -3.77 -10.06 -16.49
N ALA A 279 -4.52 -9.24 -15.76
CA ALA A 279 -4.91 -9.43 -14.38
C ALA A 279 -6.14 -8.59 -14.02
N PRO A 280 -6.89 -8.93 -12.96
CA PRO A 280 -8.04 -8.15 -12.50
C PRO A 280 -7.73 -6.66 -12.33
N VAL A 281 -8.60 -5.81 -12.87
CA VAL A 281 -8.47 -4.35 -12.83
C VAL A 281 -8.90 -3.84 -11.46
N LEU A 282 -8.04 -3.05 -10.81
CA LEU A 282 -8.29 -2.50 -9.48
C LEU A 282 -8.67 -1.02 -9.52
N LYS A 283 -8.02 -0.23 -10.38
CA LYS A 283 -8.30 1.20 -10.57
C LYS A 283 -7.91 1.61 -11.98
N MET A 284 -8.57 2.65 -12.47
CA MET A 284 -8.23 3.30 -13.74
C MET A 284 -8.19 4.82 -13.53
N GLU A 285 -7.38 5.51 -14.31
CA GLU A 285 -7.27 6.98 -14.31
C GLU A 285 -7.24 7.50 -15.75
N LEU A 286 -8.20 8.33 -16.12
CA LEU A 286 -8.27 8.90 -17.46
C LEU A 286 -7.19 9.97 -17.64
N ASP A 287 -6.55 9.98 -18.81
CA ASP A 287 -5.82 11.15 -19.28
C ASP A 287 -6.86 12.21 -19.66
N ARG A 288 -6.94 13.30 -18.89
CA ARG A 288 -7.94 14.38 -19.07
C ARG A 288 -7.37 15.59 -19.82
N SER A 289 -6.29 15.41 -20.58
CA SER A 289 -5.65 16.49 -21.35
C SER A 289 -6.44 16.94 -22.59
N ALA A 290 -7.40 16.15 -23.06
CA ALA A 290 -8.29 16.48 -24.17
C ALA A 290 -9.68 15.85 -24.00
N ASP A 291 -10.66 16.33 -24.77
CA ASP A 291 -12.00 15.73 -24.90
C ASP A 291 -12.25 15.39 -26.38
N PRO A 292 -12.47 14.11 -26.75
CA PRO A 292 -12.51 12.92 -25.88
C PRO A 292 -11.15 12.60 -25.23
N PRO A 293 -11.13 11.90 -24.08
CA PRO A 293 -9.90 11.56 -23.37
C PRO A 293 -8.97 10.71 -24.26
N PRO A 294 -7.68 11.05 -24.41
CA PRO A 294 -6.80 10.38 -25.37
C PRO A 294 -6.31 9.01 -24.90
N ALA A 295 -6.32 8.75 -23.59
CA ALA A 295 -5.77 7.53 -23.01
C ALA A 295 -6.35 7.21 -21.62
N LEU A 296 -6.09 5.98 -21.18
CA LEU A 296 -6.50 5.45 -19.88
C LEU A 296 -5.32 4.73 -19.22
N TRP A 297 -4.95 5.15 -18.01
CA TRP A 297 -4.02 4.42 -17.16
C TRP A 297 -4.76 3.36 -16.36
N VAL A 298 -4.17 2.17 -16.25
CA VAL A 298 -4.82 1.00 -15.65
C VAL A 298 -3.89 0.33 -14.66
N ALA A 299 -4.39 0.15 -13.43
CA ALA A 299 -3.76 -0.56 -12.35
C ALA A 299 -4.48 -1.89 -12.09
N THR A 300 -3.70 -2.96 -11.87
CA THR A 300 -4.21 -4.32 -11.71
C THR A 300 -3.60 -4.98 -10.47
N THR A 301 -3.94 -6.25 -10.21
CA THR A 301 -3.25 -7.04 -9.18
C THR A 301 -1.79 -7.35 -9.51
N LYS A 302 -1.32 -7.08 -10.74
CA LYS A 302 0.11 -7.10 -11.09
C LYS A 302 0.78 -5.77 -10.76
N SER A 303 2.09 -5.82 -10.54
CA SER A 303 2.92 -4.66 -10.21
C SER A 303 3.15 -3.69 -11.37
N SER A 304 3.00 -4.13 -12.62
CA SER A 304 3.08 -3.29 -13.80
C SER A 304 1.84 -2.41 -13.97
N VAL A 305 2.02 -1.18 -14.46
CA VAL A 305 0.93 -0.24 -14.75
C VAL A 305 0.96 0.10 -16.24
N ASN A 306 -0.19 -0.02 -16.90
CA ASN A 306 -0.31 0.13 -18.35
C ASN A 306 -1.06 1.41 -18.72
N LYS A 307 -0.66 2.07 -19.80
CA LYS A 307 -1.42 3.12 -20.48
C LYS A 307 -2.00 2.56 -21.77
N TRP A 308 -3.31 2.69 -21.95
CA TRP A 308 -4.03 2.27 -23.15
C TRP A 308 -4.51 3.50 -23.91
N THR A 309 -4.29 3.54 -25.22
CA THR A 309 -4.79 4.64 -26.05
C THR A 309 -6.29 4.48 -26.29
N LEU A 310 -7.01 5.61 -26.33
CA LEU A 310 -8.43 5.66 -26.67
C LEU A 310 -8.65 6.29 -28.05
N LYS A 311 -7.57 6.49 -28.82
CA LYS A 311 -7.66 6.99 -30.20
C LYS A 311 -8.45 5.99 -31.05
N GLY A 312 -9.40 6.50 -31.84
CA GLY A 312 -10.24 5.68 -32.72
C GLY A 312 -11.51 5.11 -32.07
N ILE A 313 -11.84 5.47 -30.82
CA ILE A 313 -13.05 4.98 -30.14
C ILE A 313 -14.35 5.33 -30.90
N HIS A 314 -14.33 6.41 -31.69
CA HIS A 314 -15.46 6.83 -32.53
C HIS A 314 -15.56 6.04 -33.84
N ASN A 315 -14.46 5.46 -34.34
CA ASN A 315 -14.44 4.76 -35.63
C ASN A 315 -15.13 3.38 -35.54
N PHE A 316 -15.13 2.75 -34.35
CA PHE A 316 -15.80 1.48 -34.11
C PHE A 316 -17.33 1.59 -33.96
N ARG A 317 -17.88 2.81 -33.83
CA ARG A 317 -19.33 3.04 -33.73
C ARG A 317 -20.09 2.92 -35.06
N ALA A 318 -19.40 2.89 -36.20
CA ALA A 318 -20.02 2.98 -37.53
C ALA A 318 -19.84 1.74 -38.43
N SER A 319 -18.93 0.82 -38.09
CA SER A 319 -18.62 -0.36 -38.91
C SER A 319 -19.02 -1.63 -38.18
N GLY A 320 -20.31 -1.94 -38.21
CA GLY A 320 -20.87 -3.15 -37.62
C GLY A 320 -22.37 -3.09 -37.79
N ASP A 321 -22.79 -3.51 -38.97
CA ASP A 321 -24.18 -3.77 -39.34
C ASP A 321 -24.92 -4.52 -38.23
N TYR A 322 -26.25 -4.45 -38.34
CA TYR A 322 -27.28 -5.10 -37.54
C TYR A 322 -27.19 -6.64 -37.44
N ASP A 323 -26.01 -7.21 -37.20
CA ASP A 323 -25.86 -8.61 -36.82
C ASP A 323 -26.10 -8.72 -35.31
N ASN A 324 -27.36 -8.97 -35.02
CA ASN A 324 -27.96 -9.33 -33.74
C ASN A 324 -27.45 -10.69 -33.20
N ASP A 325 -26.23 -11.09 -33.56
CA ASP A 325 -25.60 -12.32 -33.09
C ASP A 325 -24.72 -12.00 -31.88
N CYS A 326 -25.34 -12.09 -30.70
CA CYS A 326 -24.70 -12.05 -29.38
C CYS A 326 -23.66 -13.17 -29.14
N THR A 327 -23.22 -13.87 -30.20
CA THR A 327 -22.37 -15.06 -30.17
C THR A 327 -20.93 -14.79 -30.57
N ASN A 328 -20.64 -13.68 -31.28
CA ASN A 328 -19.29 -13.33 -31.68
C ASN A 328 -18.61 -12.37 -30.68
N PRO A 329 -17.39 -12.67 -30.20
CA PRO A 329 -16.69 -11.82 -29.25
C PRO A 329 -16.33 -10.47 -29.88
N ILE A 330 -16.67 -9.37 -29.20
CA ILE A 330 -16.33 -8.00 -29.60
C ILE A 330 -14.79 -7.89 -29.63
N PRO A 331 -14.16 -7.55 -30.77
CA PRO A 331 -12.71 -7.41 -30.82
C PRO A 331 -12.24 -6.20 -29.98
N PRO A 332 -11.10 -6.30 -29.30
CA PRO A 332 -10.57 -5.20 -28.51
C PRO A 332 -10.02 -4.07 -29.40
N LEU A 333 -10.20 -2.82 -28.97
CA LEU A 333 -9.61 -1.63 -29.60
C LEU A 333 -8.08 -1.71 -29.61
N CYS A 334 -7.49 -2.16 -28.50
CA CYS A 334 -6.05 -2.26 -28.30
C CYS A 334 -5.68 -3.69 -27.88
N THR A 335 -4.66 -4.25 -28.53
CA THR A 335 -4.05 -5.55 -28.16
C THR A 335 -2.77 -5.39 -27.35
N GLN A 336 -2.14 -4.21 -27.39
CA GLN A 336 -0.95 -3.86 -26.62
C GLN A 336 -1.06 -2.46 -26.03
N PRO A 337 -0.47 -2.22 -24.84
CA PRO A 337 -0.45 -0.90 -24.22
C PRO A 337 0.48 0.06 -24.96
N ASP A 338 0.11 1.35 -24.96
CA ASP A 338 0.90 2.46 -25.52
C ASP A 338 2.14 2.77 -24.67
N GLN A 339 2.01 2.62 -23.34
CA GLN A 339 3.12 2.78 -22.40
C GLN A 339 3.01 1.75 -21.26
N VAL A 340 4.15 1.25 -20.79
CA VAL A 340 4.22 0.30 -19.66
C VAL A 340 5.20 0.81 -18.62
N ILE A 341 4.72 1.01 -17.40
CA ILE A 341 5.57 1.15 -16.21
C ILE A 341 5.87 -0.25 -15.71
N LYS A 342 7.16 -0.60 -15.67
CA LYS A 342 7.63 -1.92 -15.25
C LYS A 342 7.28 -2.18 -13.78
N GLY A 343 6.93 -3.42 -13.47
CA GLY A 343 6.71 -3.91 -12.11
C GLY A 343 7.86 -4.81 -11.66
N GLY A 344 8.12 -4.85 -10.35
CA GLY A 344 8.99 -5.83 -9.70
C GLY A 344 8.24 -7.14 -9.44
N ALA A 345 8.99 -8.19 -9.08
CA ALA A 345 8.40 -9.48 -8.73
C ALA A 345 7.90 -9.48 -7.27
N SER A 346 6.75 -10.08 -7.00
CA SER A 346 6.26 -10.27 -5.63
C SER A 346 6.70 -11.63 -5.10
N ILE A 347 7.12 -11.71 -3.85
CA ILE A 347 7.29 -12.99 -3.16
C ILE A 347 5.89 -13.57 -2.88
N ILE A 348 5.63 -14.80 -3.34
CA ILE A 348 4.31 -15.45 -3.25
C ILE A 348 4.32 -16.76 -2.45
N GLN A 349 5.50 -17.36 -2.26
CA GLN A 349 5.67 -18.52 -1.39
C GLN A 349 6.91 -18.31 -0.52
N CYS A 350 6.83 -18.80 0.72
CA CYS A 350 7.89 -18.74 1.71
C CYS A 350 7.91 -20.06 2.48
N HIS A 351 9.10 -20.59 2.73
CA HIS A 351 9.33 -21.76 3.56
C HIS A 351 10.45 -21.47 4.56
N ILE A 352 10.14 -21.55 5.85
CA ILE A 352 11.10 -21.38 6.94
C ILE A 352 11.78 -22.73 7.18
N LEU A 353 13.11 -22.79 7.07
CA LEU A 353 13.86 -24.02 7.30
C LEU A 353 13.93 -24.40 8.79
N ASN A 354 14.30 -25.66 9.04
CA ASN A 354 14.36 -26.27 10.37
C ASN A 354 15.29 -25.56 11.37
N ASP A 355 16.29 -24.84 10.87
CA ASP A 355 17.20 -24.06 11.70
C ASP A 355 16.58 -22.75 12.21
N LYS A 356 15.34 -22.42 11.81
CA LYS A 356 14.62 -21.18 12.15
C LYS A 356 15.49 -19.94 11.97
N ARG A 357 16.31 -19.93 10.93
CA ARG A 357 17.13 -18.77 10.56
C ARG A 357 17.06 -18.51 9.08
N HIS A 358 17.00 -19.55 8.27
CA HIS A 358 17.01 -19.40 6.84
C HIS A 358 15.62 -19.59 6.24
N ILE A 359 15.35 -18.83 5.18
CA ILE A 359 14.09 -18.88 4.43
C ILE A 359 14.41 -19.16 2.97
N LEU A 360 13.60 -20.01 2.35
CA LEU A 360 13.47 -20.10 0.90
C LEU A 360 12.19 -19.39 0.45
N THR A 361 12.28 -18.60 -0.62
CA THR A 361 11.12 -17.93 -1.20
C THR A 361 10.99 -18.21 -2.68
N LYS A 362 9.77 -18.18 -3.22
CA LYS A 362 9.48 -18.16 -4.65
C LYS A 362 8.72 -16.90 -5.03
N ASP A 363 9.15 -16.22 -6.08
CA ASP A 363 8.52 -14.99 -6.57
C ASP A 363 7.54 -15.23 -7.73
N THR A 364 6.83 -14.19 -8.16
CA THR A 364 5.91 -14.20 -9.32
C THR A 364 6.57 -14.53 -10.66
N ASN A 365 7.90 -14.43 -10.75
CA ASN A 365 8.67 -14.81 -11.93
C ASN A 365 9.18 -16.27 -11.85
N ASN A 366 8.79 -17.00 -10.79
CA ASN A 366 9.25 -18.34 -10.43
C ASN A 366 10.75 -18.42 -10.08
N ASN A 367 11.37 -17.31 -9.71
CA ASN A 367 12.72 -17.36 -9.16
C ASN A 367 12.66 -17.77 -7.69
N VAL A 368 13.56 -18.67 -7.31
CA VAL A 368 13.78 -19.08 -5.94
C VAL A 368 14.99 -18.33 -5.38
N ALA A 369 14.90 -17.88 -4.13
CA ALA A 369 15.98 -17.20 -3.43
C ALA A 369 16.09 -17.72 -2.00
N TYR A 370 17.32 -17.68 -1.47
CA TYR A 370 17.71 -18.10 -0.14
C TYR A 370 18.10 -16.89 0.71
N TRP A 371 17.55 -16.80 1.91
CA TRP A 371 17.63 -15.62 2.78
C TRP A 371 18.09 -15.99 4.18
N ASP A 372 18.79 -15.08 4.84
CA ASP A 372 19.15 -15.15 6.26
C ASP A 372 18.29 -14.14 7.02
N VAL A 373 17.36 -14.65 7.84
CA VAL A 373 16.43 -13.84 8.65
C VAL A 373 17.21 -13.05 9.70
N LEU A 374 18.17 -13.70 10.35
CA LEU A 374 18.94 -13.12 11.45
C LEU A 374 19.78 -11.94 10.96
N LYS A 375 20.41 -12.07 9.79
CA LYS A 375 21.18 -10.98 9.16
C LYS A 375 20.34 -10.06 8.28
N ALA A 376 19.02 -10.30 8.18
CA ALA A 376 18.08 -9.54 7.38
C ALA A 376 18.53 -9.31 5.93
N CYS A 377 19.09 -10.34 5.28
CA CYS A 377 19.68 -10.19 3.94
C CYS A 377 19.41 -11.39 3.03
N LYS A 378 19.50 -11.14 1.72
CA LYS A 378 19.54 -12.21 0.73
C LYS A 378 20.93 -12.86 0.74
N VAL A 379 20.97 -14.18 0.76
CA VAL A 379 22.21 -14.96 0.71
C VAL A 379 22.53 -15.37 -0.73
N GLU A 380 21.54 -15.90 -1.45
CA GLU A 380 21.74 -16.46 -2.78
C GLU A 380 20.48 -16.36 -3.64
N ASP A 381 20.63 -16.02 -4.92
CA ASP A 381 19.57 -16.14 -5.94
C ASP A 381 19.75 -17.45 -6.71
N LEU A 382 18.82 -18.39 -6.52
CA LEU A 382 18.89 -19.74 -7.10
C LEU A 382 18.28 -19.81 -8.50
N GLY A 383 17.62 -18.74 -8.95
CA GLY A 383 16.95 -18.69 -10.25
C GLY A 383 15.74 -19.62 -10.32
N LYS A 384 15.43 -20.12 -11.51
CA LYS A 384 14.22 -20.93 -11.77
C LYS A 384 14.47 -22.41 -11.47
N VAL A 385 14.63 -22.74 -10.19
CA VAL A 385 14.71 -24.13 -9.70
C VAL A 385 13.37 -24.60 -9.13
N ASP A 386 13.21 -25.91 -8.96
CA ASP A 386 12.04 -26.46 -8.28
C ASP A 386 12.08 -26.11 -6.78
N PHE A 387 10.98 -25.54 -6.29
CA PHE A 387 10.90 -25.01 -4.93
C PHE A 387 10.84 -26.11 -3.87
N GLU A 388 10.14 -27.20 -4.14
CA GLU A 388 9.99 -28.30 -3.18
C GLU A 388 11.23 -29.18 -3.13
N GLU A 389 11.90 -29.39 -4.26
CA GLU A 389 13.18 -30.09 -4.31
C GLU A 389 14.27 -29.32 -3.57
N GLU A 390 14.34 -28.00 -3.71
CA GLU A 390 15.33 -27.19 -3.01
C GLU A 390 15.09 -27.16 -1.49
N ILE A 391 13.82 -27.17 -1.05
CA ILE A 391 13.47 -27.35 0.37
C ILE A 391 14.01 -28.70 0.89
N LYS A 392 13.77 -29.79 0.16
CA LYS A 392 14.26 -31.13 0.55
C LYS A 392 15.78 -31.19 0.60
N LYS A 393 16.45 -30.58 -0.39
CA LYS A 393 17.92 -30.53 -0.48
C LYS A 393 18.55 -29.77 0.68
N ARG A 394 17.90 -28.73 1.19
CA ARG A 394 18.38 -27.90 2.31
C ARG A 394 17.83 -28.33 3.68
N PHE A 395 17.18 -29.49 3.75
CA PHE A 395 16.72 -30.05 5.01
C PHE A 395 17.89 -30.33 5.96
N LYS A 396 17.76 -29.87 7.20
CA LYS A 396 18.70 -30.16 8.29
C LYS A 396 17.92 -30.86 9.40
N MET A 397 18.49 -31.95 9.94
CA MET A 397 17.90 -32.69 11.06
C MET A 397 18.20 -31.98 12.39
N VAL A 398 17.66 -30.76 12.53
CA VAL A 398 17.76 -29.92 13.73
C VAL A 398 16.36 -29.43 14.11
N TYR A 399 16.18 -29.11 15.39
CA TYR A 399 14.96 -28.48 15.89
C TYR A 399 15.32 -27.21 16.65
N VAL A 400 14.84 -26.08 16.15
CA VAL A 400 14.90 -24.78 16.82
C VAL A 400 13.46 -24.33 17.05
N PRO A 401 13.09 -23.87 18.26
CA PRO A 401 11.77 -23.31 18.53
C PRO A 401 11.45 -22.13 17.59
N ASN A 402 10.17 -21.94 17.28
CA ASN A 402 9.74 -20.76 16.53
C ASN A 402 9.97 -19.49 17.37
N TRP A 403 10.44 -18.42 16.74
CA TRP A 403 10.72 -17.15 17.41
C TRP A 403 10.38 -15.92 16.55
N PHE A 404 9.80 -16.14 15.37
CA PHE A 404 9.32 -15.09 14.49
C PHE A 404 8.19 -15.60 13.60
N SER A 405 7.44 -14.68 13.03
CA SER A 405 6.46 -14.94 11.96
C SER A 405 6.84 -14.20 10.69
N VAL A 406 6.34 -14.68 9.55
CA VAL A 406 6.60 -14.10 8.23
C VAL A 406 5.28 -13.75 7.58
N ASP A 407 5.21 -12.54 7.04
CA ASP A 407 4.10 -12.07 6.21
C ASP A 407 4.61 -11.60 4.83
N LEU A 408 3.78 -11.84 3.81
CA LEU A 408 4.08 -11.55 2.41
C LEU A 408 3.10 -10.52 1.81
N LYS A 409 2.30 -9.82 2.63
CA LYS A 409 1.25 -8.92 2.12
C LYS A 409 1.80 -7.83 1.20
N THR A 410 3.01 -7.35 1.46
CA THR A 410 3.68 -6.32 0.64
C THR A 410 4.40 -6.87 -0.60
N GLY A 411 4.41 -8.20 -0.79
CA GLY A 411 5.25 -8.85 -1.81
C GLY A 411 6.75 -8.85 -1.48
N MET A 412 7.10 -8.43 -0.26
CA MET A 412 8.44 -8.47 0.34
C MET A 412 8.39 -9.28 1.64
N LEU A 413 9.54 -9.75 2.11
CA LEU A 413 9.63 -10.47 3.38
C LEU A 413 9.48 -9.47 4.54
N THR A 414 8.36 -9.55 5.24
CA THR A 414 8.15 -8.83 6.51
C THR A 414 8.24 -9.84 7.64
N ILE A 415 9.20 -9.64 8.53
CA ILE A 415 9.45 -10.51 9.68
C ILE A 415 8.90 -9.81 10.92
N THR A 416 8.13 -10.54 11.73
CA THR A 416 7.52 -10.00 12.95
C THR A 416 7.95 -10.83 14.17
N LEU A 417 8.47 -10.12 15.17
CA LEU A 417 8.85 -10.60 16.49
C LEU A 417 7.76 -10.24 17.49
N ASP A 418 7.29 -11.22 18.25
CA ASP A 418 6.29 -11.06 19.30
C ASP A 418 6.89 -11.42 20.67
N GLU A 419 6.40 -10.77 21.73
CA GLU A 419 6.88 -10.99 23.10
C GLU A 419 6.77 -12.46 23.53
N SER A 420 5.74 -13.16 23.04
CA SER A 420 5.44 -14.54 23.46
C SER A 420 6.46 -15.59 23.01
N ASP A 421 7.11 -15.41 21.85
CA ASP A 421 8.02 -16.41 21.26
C ASP A 421 9.39 -15.87 20.83
N CYS A 422 9.62 -14.55 20.80
CA CYS A 422 10.87 -13.94 20.33
C CYS A 422 12.12 -14.53 21.01
N PHE A 423 12.04 -14.87 22.30
CA PHE A 423 13.18 -15.37 23.07
C PHE A 423 13.23 -16.90 23.21
N ALA A 424 12.43 -17.65 22.47
CA ALA A 424 12.37 -19.11 22.59
C ALA A 424 13.59 -19.85 21.99
N ALA A 425 14.30 -19.23 21.03
CA ALA A 425 15.34 -19.88 20.25
C ALA A 425 16.76 -19.63 20.80
N TRP A 426 17.31 -20.65 21.49
CA TRP A 426 18.68 -20.69 21.97
C TRP A 426 19.53 -21.67 21.16
N VAL A 427 20.63 -21.20 20.58
CA VAL A 427 21.52 -21.98 19.70
C VAL A 427 22.97 -21.74 20.09
N SER A 428 23.86 -22.72 19.95
CA SER A 428 25.29 -22.51 20.19
C SER A 428 25.87 -21.52 19.17
N ALA A 429 26.89 -20.76 19.55
CA ALA A 429 27.55 -19.82 18.64
C ALA A 429 28.10 -20.55 17.40
N LYS A 430 28.69 -21.73 17.59
CA LYS A 430 29.23 -22.56 16.50
C LYS A 430 28.14 -23.06 15.55
N ASP A 431 27.01 -23.54 16.06
CA ASP A 431 25.89 -23.98 15.20
C ASP A 431 25.24 -22.79 14.46
N ALA A 432 25.27 -21.60 15.06
CA ALA A 432 24.88 -20.35 14.41
C ALA A 432 25.96 -19.82 13.44
N GLY A 433 27.09 -20.52 13.26
CA GLY A 433 28.15 -20.11 12.34
C GLY A 433 28.92 -18.87 12.79
N PHE A 434 28.95 -18.60 14.10
CA PHE A 434 29.80 -17.59 14.72
C PHE A 434 31.00 -18.27 15.40
N SER A 435 32.17 -17.66 15.29
CA SER A 435 33.40 -18.16 15.92
C SER A 435 33.92 -17.13 16.90
N SER A 436 34.21 -17.55 18.13
CA SER A 436 34.83 -16.68 19.13
C SER A 436 36.36 -16.82 19.11
N PRO A 437 37.12 -15.73 19.35
CA PRO A 437 38.59 -15.78 19.35
C PRO A 437 39.18 -16.69 20.44
N ASP A 438 38.47 -16.85 21.55
CA ASP A 438 38.84 -17.67 22.71
C ASP A 438 38.43 -19.14 22.56
N GLY A 439 37.75 -19.51 21.46
CA GLY A 439 37.27 -20.86 21.20
C GLY A 439 36.05 -21.29 22.03
N SER A 440 35.52 -20.38 22.86
CA SER A 440 34.27 -20.57 23.61
C SER A 440 33.07 -20.81 22.67
N ASP A 441 32.00 -21.40 23.21
CA ASP A 441 30.79 -21.68 22.45
C ASP A 441 29.56 -21.32 23.28
N PRO A 442 29.33 -20.01 23.48
CA PRO A 442 28.19 -19.55 24.28
C PRO A 442 26.87 -19.90 23.60
N LYS A 443 25.83 -20.09 24.42
CA LYS A 443 24.45 -20.19 23.91
C LYS A 443 23.92 -18.79 23.62
N LEU A 444 23.49 -18.58 22.40
CA LEU A 444 23.00 -17.31 21.88
C LEU A 444 21.48 -17.36 21.73
N ASN A 445 20.81 -16.29 22.14
CA ASN A 445 19.39 -16.08 21.88
C ASN A 445 19.20 -15.35 20.55
N LEU A 446 18.60 -16.01 19.55
CA LEU A 446 18.49 -15.44 18.19
C LEU A 446 17.66 -14.15 18.16
N GLY A 447 16.54 -14.12 18.88
CA GLY A 447 15.66 -12.94 18.94
C GLY A 447 16.33 -11.77 19.64
N GLY A 448 17.02 -12.02 20.76
CA GLY A 448 17.77 -10.98 21.48
C GLY A 448 18.88 -10.35 20.63
N LEU A 449 19.70 -11.19 19.97
CA LEU A 449 20.73 -10.70 19.06
C LEU A 449 20.15 -9.86 17.93
N LEU A 450 19.01 -10.28 17.36
CA LEU A 450 18.36 -9.54 16.30
C LEU A 450 17.85 -8.17 16.77
N LEU A 451 17.21 -8.08 17.94
CA LEU A 451 16.73 -6.80 18.48
C LEU A 451 17.88 -5.82 18.70
N GLN A 452 19.00 -6.29 19.23
CA GLN A 452 20.21 -5.49 19.40
C GLN A 452 20.78 -5.01 18.06
N ALA A 453 20.73 -5.82 17.00
CA ALA A 453 21.16 -5.39 15.65
C ALA A 453 20.17 -4.39 15.01
N LEU A 454 18.86 -4.55 15.24
CA LEU A 454 17.85 -3.62 14.71
C LEU A 454 17.94 -2.23 15.36
N LEU A 455 18.31 -2.18 16.64
CA LEU A 455 18.45 -0.94 17.43
C LEU A 455 19.90 -0.51 17.64
N GLU A 456 20.86 -1.05 16.88
CA GLU A 456 22.30 -0.79 17.06
C GLU A 456 22.68 0.70 17.01
N TYR A 457 21.93 1.50 16.26
CA TYR A 457 22.17 2.94 16.12
C TYR A 457 21.45 3.79 17.17
N TRP A 458 20.64 3.19 18.04
CA TRP A 458 19.93 3.91 19.10
C TRP A 458 20.90 4.19 20.26
N PRO A 459 21.21 5.45 20.61
CA PRO A 459 22.26 5.76 21.59
C PRO A 459 21.98 5.21 22.99
N ARG A 460 20.72 4.89 23.31
CA ARG A 460 20.35 4.31 24.61
C ARG A 460 20.82 2.86 24.78
N THR A 461 21.13 2.15 23.69
CA THR A 461 21.64 0.76 23.71
C THR A 461 23.16 0.69 23.74
N HIS A 462 23.84 1.83 23.85
CA HIS A 462 25.29 1.92 23.81
C HIS A 462 25.85 1.78 25.22
N ILE A 463 26.63 0.73 25.46
CA ILE A 463 27.27 0.50 26.76
C ILE A 463 28.58 1.29 26.79
N ASN A 464 28.73 2.16 27.79
CA ASN A 464 29.99 2.81 28.08
C ASN A 464 30.85 1.89 28.95
N PRO A 465 32.12 1.64 28.58
CA PRO A 465 33.01 0.80 29.38
C PRO A 465 33.22 1.28 30.83
N MET A 466 32.94 2.56 31.15
CA MET A 466 33.10 3.08 32.52
C MET A 466 31.98 2.67 33.48
N ASP A 467 30.82 2.23 33.00
CA ASP A 467 29.70 1.83 33.86
C ASP A 467 29.87 0.39 34.40
N GLU A 468 30.82 -0.39 33.87
CA GLU A 468 31.19 -1.72 34.39
C GLU A 468 32.31 -1.67 35.45
N GLU A 469 33.14 -0.61 35.48
CA GLU A 469 34.31 -0.51 36.37
C GLU A 469 33.98 -0.09 37.82
N GLU A 470 32.73 0.20 38.18
CA GLU A 470 32.36 0.42 39.60
C GLU A 470 32.36 -0.87 40.44
N ASN A 471 32.59 -2.05 39.84
CA ASN A 471 32.64 -3.32 40.59
C ASN A 471 33.98 -4.07 40.64
N GLU A 472 35.04 -3.66 39.92
CA GLU A 472 36.38 -4.23 40.15
C GLU A 472 37.50 -3.19 40.00
N ILE A 473 38.04 -2.76 41.15
CA ILE A 473 39.28 -2.00 41.23
C ILE A 473 40.42 -2.90 40.74
N ASN A 474 41.10 -2.52 39.65
CA ASN A 474 42.56 -2.60 39.54
C ASN A 474 43.12 -1.82 38.34
N HIS A 475 43.91 -0.79 38.64
CA HIS A 475 44.72 -0.03 37.71
C HIS A 475 45.68 -0.91 36.89
N VAL A 476 45.64 -0.82 35.55
CA VAL A 476 46.85 -0.88 34.71
C VAL A 476 46.71 0.07 33.51
N ASN A 477 47.72 0.92 33.34
CA ASN A 477 47.90 1.86 32.22
C ASN A 477 47.91 1.18 30.85
N GLY A 478 47.10 1.69 29.93
CA GLY A 478 47.23 1.48 28.49
C GLY A 478 46.22 2.36 27.75
N GLU A 479 46.67 3.11 26.75
CA GLU A 479 45.79 3.87 25.84
C GLU A 479 44.89 2.89 25.08
N GLN A 480 43.73 2.56 25.65
CA GLN A 480 42.68 1.81 24.99
C GLN A 480 41.69 2.83 24.43
N GLU A 481 41.57 2.89 23.10
CA GLU A 481 40.49 3.66 22.46
C GLU A 481 39.16 3.21 23.07
N ASN A 482 38.52 4.09 23.86
CA ASN A 482 37.18 3.94 24.41
C ASN A 482 36.15 3.81 23.27
N ARG A 483 36.06 2.63 22.65
CA ARG A 483 35.04 2.33 21.64
C ARG A 483 33.81 1.83 22.36
N VAL A 484 32.83 2.73 22.49
CA VAL A 484 31.44 2.42 22.84
C VAL A 484 31.02 1.14 22.13
N GLN A 485 30.61 0.11 22.91
CA GLN A 485 30.16 -1.15 22.34
C GLN A 485 28.78 -0.95 21.71
N LYS A 486 28.66 -1.26 20.41
CA LYS A 486 27.43 -1.09 19.63
C LYS A 486 26.96 -2.44 19.11
N GLY A 487 25.64 -2.63 19.17
CA GLY A 487 24.99 -3.84 18.68
C GLY A 487 25.37 -5.08 19.47
N ASN A 488 25.27 -6.24 18.82
CA ASN A 488 25.41 -7.54 19.49
C ASN A 488 26.82 -8.18 19.41
N GLY A 489 27.74 -7.58 18.66
CA GLY A 489 29.11 -8.09 18.48
C GLY A 489 29.28 -9.26 17.49
N TYR A 490 28.21 -9.85 16.96
CA TYR A 490 28.24 -10.99 16.04
C TYR A 490 27.89 -10.63 14.58
N PHE A 491 26.90 -9.75 14.38
CA PHE A 491 26.46 -9.33 13.05
C PHE A 491 25.75 -7.98 13.10
N GLN A 492 25.63 -7.36 11.92
CA GLN A 492 24.82 -6.18 11.69
C GLN A 492 23.70 -6.49 10.69
N VAL A 493 22.61 -5.75 10.80
CA VAL A 493 21.51 -5.73 9.83
C VAL A 493 21.77 -4.60 8.82
N PRO A 494 21.38 -4.73 7.53
CA PRO A 494 21.53 -3.65 6.57
C PRO A 494 20.95 -2.32 7.10
N PRO A 495 21.70 -1.21 7.09
CA PRO A 495 21.28 0.02 7.80
C PRO A 495 20.00 0.67 7.24
N HIS A 496 19.64 0.34 5.99
CA HIS A 496 18.39 0.77 5.35
C HIS A 496 17.18 -0.11 5.69
N THR A 497 17.34 -1.11 6.56
CA THR A 497 16.24 -2.00 6.96
C THR A 497 15.19 -1.18 7.72
N PRO A 498 13.92 -1.17 7.26
CA PRO A 498 12.85 -0.50 8.01
C PRO A 498 12.51 -1.30 9.27
N VAL A 499 12.47 -0.63 10.41
CA VAL A 499 11.99 -1.15 11.70
C VAL A 499 10.64 -0.54 12.00
N ILE A 500 9.70 -1.39 12.43
CA ILE A 500 8.29 -1.05 12.62
C ILE A 500 7.85 -1.50 14.01
N PHE A 501 7.40 -0.54 14.81
CA PHE A 501 6.72 -0.77 16.08
C PHE A 501 5.22 -0.62 15.86
N GLY A 502 4.46 -1.64 16.23
CA GLY A 502 3.01 -1.67 16.02
C GLY A 502 2.32 -2.54 17.06
N GLU A 503 1.03 -2.28 17.25
CA GLU A 503 0.14 -3.09 18.08
C GLU A 503 -0.23 -4.39 17.34
N ALA A 504 -0.52 -5.46 18.09
CA ALA A 504 -0.97 -6.73 17.51
C ALA A 504 -2.22 -6.59 16.61
N GLY A 505 -3.06 -5.58 16.85
CA GLY A 505 -4.24 -5.26 16.05
C GLY A 505 -3.97 -4.54 14.71
N GLY A 506 -2.71 -4.31 14.35
CA GLY A 506 -2.31 -3.75 13.06
C GLY A 506 -2.07 -2.24 13.02
N ARG A 507 -2.32 -1.52 14.13
CA ARG A 507 -1.98 -0.10 14.23
C ARG A 507 -0.47 0.07 14.33
N THR A 508 0.13 0.74 13.35
CA THR A 508 1.55 1.12 13.42
C THR A 508 1.74 2.28 14.36
N LEU A 509 2.60 2.14 15.36
CA LEU A 509 2.97 3.22 16.29
C LEU A 509 4.07 4.08 15.67
N PHE A 510 5.18 3.47 15.30
CA PHE A 510 6.36 4.16 14.79
C PHE A 510 7.10 3.32 13.74
N ARG A 511 7.72 4.00 12.77
CA ARG A 511 8.52 3.40 11.70
C ARG A 511 9.73 4.28 11.45
N LEU A 512 10.90 3.67 11.37
CA LEU A 512 12.16 4.31 11.01
C LEU A 512 13.05 3.33 10.22
N LEU A 513 14.16 3.80 9.67
CA LEU A 513 15.24 2.92 9.20
C LEU A 513 16.20 2.66 10.35
N CYS A 514 16.85 1.47 10.39
CA CYS A 514 17.82 1.14 11.45
C CYS A 514 18.83 2.26 11.68
N ARG A 515 19.42 2.80 10.61
CA ARG A 515 20.46 3.86 10.66
C ARG A 515 19.99 5.20 11.25
N ASP A 516 18.69 5.47 11.22
CA ASP A 516 18.13 6.77 11.64
C ASP A 516 17.86 6.82 13.15
N SER A 517 18.01 5.69 13.87
CA SER A 517 17.72 5.57 15.30
C SER A 517 18.53 6.51 16.21
N GLY A 518 19.61 7.10 15.68
CA GLY A 518 20.45 8.10 16.38
C GLY A 518 19.96 9.54 16.27
N GLY A 519 18.96 9.83 15.43
CA GLY A 519 18.38 11.15 15.31
C GLY A 519 17.68 11.60 16.59
N GLU A 520 17.67 12.91 16.88
CA GLU A 520 17.06 13.45 18.10
C GLU A 520 15.56 13.14 18.18
N THR A 521 14.85 13.33 17.06
CA THR A 521 13.41 13.05 16.98
C THR A 521 13.13 11.55 17.03
N GLU A 522 13.90 10.75 16.28
CA GLU A 522 13.76 9.30 16.24
C GLU A 522 14.05 8.67 17.60
N SER A 523 15.11 9.09 18.29
CA SER A 523 15.48 8.60 19.62
C SER A 523 14.41 8.97 20.66
N MET A 524 13.86 10.19 20.61
CA MET A 524 12.72 10.57 21.45
C MET A 524 11.51 9.66 21.21
N LEU A 525 11.15 9.41 19.95
CA LEU A 525 10.03 8.52 19.60
C LEU A 525 10.30 7.06 19.97
N LEU A 526 11.53 6.57 19.88
CA LEU A 526 11.92 5.24 20.37
C LEU A 526 11.69 5.13 21.88
N ASN A 527 12.10 6.14 22.66
CA ASN A 527 11.85 6.16 24.11
C ASN A 527 10.36 6.07 24.47
N GLU A 528 9.46 6.57 23.62
CA GLU A 528 8.01 6.52 23.83
C GLU A 528 7.35 5.24 23.31
N THR A 529 7.95 4.56 22.32
CA THR A 529 7.26 3.51 21.54
C THR A 529 7.88 2.13 21.63
N VAL A 530 9.15 2.00 22.01
CA VAL A 530 9.79 0.70 22.21
C VAL A 530 9.18 0.05 23.47
N PRO A 531 8.63 -1.17 23.36
CA PRO A 531 8.00 -1.84 24.50
C PRO A 531 9.04 -2.36 25.50
N GLN A 532 8.64 -2.51 26.76
CA GLN A 532 9.54 -2.87 27.86
C GLN A 532 10.32 -4.17 27.60
N TRP A 533 9.67 -5.22 27.09
CA TRP A 533 10.34 -6.50 26.81
C TRP A 533 11.49 -6.41 25.78
N VAL A 534 11.53 -5.34 24.96
CA VAL A 534 12.66 -5.06 24.06
C VAL A 534 13.75 -4.28 24.81
N ILE A 535 13.36 -3.34 25.69
CA ILE A 535 14.28 -2.56 26.53
C ILE A 535 15.10 -3.49 27.42
N ASP A 536 14.44 -4.48 28.05
CA ASP A 536 15.06 -5.48 28.95
C ASP A 536 16.22 -6.29 28.32
N ILE A 537 16.40 -6.23 27.00
CA ILE A 537 17.41 -6.99 26.25
C ILE A 537 18.38 -6.09 25.48
N THR A 538 17.95 -4.88 25.14
CA THR A 538 18.71 -3.96 24.28
C THR A 538 19.34 -2.81 25.04
N VAL A 539 18.86 -2.51 26.24
CA VAL A 539 19.32 -1.39 27.07
C VAL A 539 19.78 -1.87 28.43
N ASP A 540 18.93 -2.64 29.11
CA ASP A 540 19.21 -3.25 30.42
C ASP A 540 20.07 -4.52 30.23
#